data_AF-A0A3B8SS64-F1
#
_entry.id   AF-A0A3B8SS64-F1
#
_cell.length_a   1.000
_cell.length_b   1.000
_cell.length_c   1.000
_cell.angle_alpha   90.00
_cell.angle_beta   90.00
_cell.angle_gamma   90.00
#
_symmetry.space_group_name_H-M   'P 1'
#
loop_
_entity.id
_entity.type
_entity.pdbx_description
1 polymer ?
#
loop_
_entity_poly.entity_id
_entity_poly.type
_entity_poly.pdbx_seq_one_letter_code
_entity_poly.pdbx_strand_id
1 'polypeptide(L)' 'MKLIMKIVKNLVFGIFSIYSFNVLFSALNIVLPINLFTILMSSFFGIYGSLTILLLKLIM' A
#
# COMPACT_ATOMS: atom_id res chain seq x y z
N MET A 1 18.07 18.43 -2.44
CA MET A 1 17.84 17.45 -3.53
C MET A 1 17.68 16.00 -3.04
N LYS A 2 18.58 15.47 -2.18
CA LYS A 2 18.50 14.07 -1.66
C LYS A 2 17.19 13.71 -0.93
N LEU A 3 16.58 14.68 -0.27
CA LEU A 3 15.37 14.48 0.54
C LEU A 3 14.10 14.27 -0.32
N ILE A 4 13.93 15.09 -1.36
CA ILE A 4 12.82 14.98 -2.33
C ILE A 4 12.89 13.63 -3.04
N MET A 5 14.09 13.23 -3.47
CA MET A 5 14.31 11.94 -4.14
C MET A 5 13.99 10.75 -3.23
N LYS A 6 14.24 10.88 -1.92
CA LYS A 6 13.88 9.85 -0.92
C LYS A 6 12.36 9.73 -0.75
N ILE A 7 11.64 10.86 -0.72
CA ILE A 7 10.18 10.90 -0.61
C ILE A 7 9.53 10.30 -1.86
N VAL A 8 9.98 10.67 -3.05
CA VAL A 8 9.47 10.12 -4.32
C VAL A 8 9.70 8.61 -4.37
N LYS A 9 10.88 8.14 -3.96
CA LYS A 9 11.20 6.70 -3.96
C LYS A 9 10.29 5.93 -3.00
N ASN A 10 9.98 6.47 -1.82
CA ASN A 10 9.05 5.85 -0.88
C ASN A 10 7.61 5.82 -1.41
N LEU A 11 7.16 6.87 -2.09
CA LEU A 11 5.83 6.90 -2.73
C LEU A 11 5.70 5.84 -3.82
N VAL A 12 6.71 5.72 -4.69
CA VAL A 12 6.73 4.70 -5.74
C VAL A 12 6.69 3.29 -5.12
N PHE A 13 7.46 3.05 -4.05
CA PHE A 13 7.42 1.78 -3.31
C PHE A 13 6.05 1.51 -2.68
N GLY A 14 5.40 2.51 -2.10
CA GLY A 14 4.07 2.36 -1.51
C GLY A 14 2.99 2.00 -2.55
N ILE A 15 3.03 2.63 -3.73
CA ILE A 15 2.13 2.31 -4.85
C ILE A 15 2.39 0.89 -5.35
N PHE A 16 3.65 0.51 -5.55
CA PHE A 16 4.02 -0.85 -5.97
C PHE A 16 3.58 -1.91 -4.96
N SER A 17 3.72 -1.62 -3.66
CA SER A 17 3.29 -2.54 -2.60
C SER A 17 1.79 -2.78 -2.65
N ILE A 18 0.97 -1.72 -2.73
CA ILE A 18 -0.50 -1.85 -2.81
C ILE A 18 -0.90 -2.62 -4.06
N TYR A 19 -0.28 -2.30 -5.20
CA TYR A 19 -0.59 -2.97 -6.46
C TYR A 19 -0.23 -4.46 -6.41
N SER A 20 0.94 -4.79 -5.88
CA SER A 20 1.39 -6.18 -5.70
C SER A 20 0.45 -6.94 -4.75
N PHE A 21 0.02 -6.30 -3.67
CA PHE A 21 -1.00 -6.86 -2.77
C PHE A 21 -2.33 -7.11 -3.48
N ASN A 22 -2.81 -6.14 -4.27
CA ASN A 22 -4.04 -6.32 -5.04
C ASN A 22 -3.92 -7.48 -6.04
N VAL A 23 -2.77 -7.65 -6.70
CA VAL A 23 -2.54 -8.78 -7.61
C VAL A 23 -2.54 -10.12 -6.87
N LEU A 24 -1.86 -10.20 -5.72
CA LEU A 24 -1.80 -11.43 -4.91
C LEU A 24 -3.17 -11.83 -4.35
N PHE A 25 -3.94 -10.84 -3.87
CA PHE A 25 -5.22 -11.05 -3.22
C PHE A 25 -6.43 -10.93 -4.16
N SER A 26 -6.21 -10.59 -5.43
CA SER A 26 -7.21 -10.65 -6.51
C SER A 26 -7.83 -12.03 -6.63
N ALA A 27 -7.04 -13.10 -6.42
CA ALA A 27 -7.53 -14.47 -6.45
C ALA A 27 -8.56 -14.76 -5.35
N LEU A 28 -8.56 -13.97 -4.28
CA LEU A 28 -9.47 -14.07 -3.14
C LEU A 28 -10.62 -13.04 -3.19
N ASN A 29 -10.76 -12.30 -4.30
CA ASN A 29 -11.67 -11.15 -4.45
C ASN A 29 -11.46 -10.02 -3.42
N ILE A 30 -10.29 -9.97 -2.76
CA ILE A 30 -9.97 -8.91 -1.80
C ILE A 30 -9.26 -7.78 -2.56
N VAL A 31 -10.03 -6.77 -2.96
CA VAL A 31 -9.50 -5.57 -3.63
C VAL A 31 -9.33 -4.44 -2.62
N LEU A 32 -8.10 -3.98 -2.40
CA LEU A 32 -7.79 -2.80 -1.62
C LEU A 32 -8.07 -1.53 -2.45
N PRO A 33 -8.86 -0.57 -1.93
CA PRO A 33 -9.11 0.69 -2.61
C PRO A 33 -7.83 1.53 -2.67
N ILE A 34 -7.41 1.95 -3.86
CA ILE A 34 -6.21 2.76 -4.07
C ILE A 34 -6.56 4.24 -3.84
N ASN A 35 -6.54 4.64 -2.57
CA ASN A 35 -6.79 6.02 -2.14
C ASN A 35 -5.49 6.66 -1.61
N LEU A 36 -5.44 8.01 -1.61
CA LEU A 36 -4.33 8.78 -1.03
C LEU A 36 -3.95 8.32 0.38
N PHE A 37 -4.94 7.96 1.20
CA PHE A 37 -4.72 7.43 2.55
C PHE A 37 -3.99 6.08 2.54
N THR A 38 -4.42 5.15 1.67
CA THR A 38 -3.78 3.83 1.56
C THR A 38 -2.36 3.94 1.02
N ILE A 39 -2.13 4.84 0.05
CA ILE A 39 -0.81 5.13 -0.52
C ILE A 39 0.11 5.71 0.55
N LEU A 40 -0.37 6.65 1.36
CA LEU A 40 0.42 7.18 2.46
C LEU A 40 0.74 6.09 3.50
N MET A 41 -0.24 5.28 3.89
CA MET A 41 0.00 4.19 4.83
C MET A 41 0.98 3.15 4.29
N SER A 42 0.87 2.75 3.01
CA SER A 42 1.83 1.82 2.41
C SER A 42 3.21 2.46 2.16
N SER A 43 3.28 3.77 1.94
CA SER A 43 4.56 4.47 1.74
C SER A 43 5.31 4.71 3.04
N PHE A 44 4.60 4.90 4.16
CA PHE A 44 5.20 5.09 5.48
C PHE A 44 5.44 3.77 6.23
N PHE A 45 4.48 2.85 6.22
CA PHE A 45 4.57 1.56 6.92
C PHE A 45 4.99 0.40 6.00
N GLY A 46 5.14 0.62 4.69
CA GLY A 46 5.54 -0.43 3.76
C GLY A 46 4.52 -1.57 3.69
N ILE A 47 5.05 -2.79 3.69
CA ILE A 47 4.28 -4.05 3.67
C ILE A 47 3.34 -4.16 4.87
N TYR A 48 3.75 -3.68 6.04
CA TYR A 48 2.91 -3.67 7.25
C TYR A 48 1.68 -2.78 7.07
N GLY A 49 1.82 -1.63 6.40
CA GLY A 49 0.71 -0.73 6.11
C GLY A 49 -0.35 -1.40 5.24
N SER A 50 0.06 -2.09 4.16
CA SER A 50 -0.84 -2.84 3.31
C SER A 50 -1.51 -4.01 4.02
N LEU A 51 -0.79 -4.76 4.86
CA LEU A 51 -1.34 -5.87 5.66
C LEU A 51 -2.37 -5.38 6.67
N THR A 52 -2.12 -4.25 7.32
CA THR A 52 -3.03 -3.70 8.33
C THR A 52 -4.36 -3.27 7.68
N ILE A 53 -4.31 -2.64 6.50
CA ILE A 53 -5.54 -2.24 5.77
C ILE A 53 -6.32 -3.49 5.32
N LEU A 54 -5.61 -4.56 4.93
CA LEU A 54 -6.21 -5.83 4.52
C LEU A 54 -6.89 -6.55 5.70
N LEU A 55 -6.22 -6.60 6.87
CA LEU A 55 -6.81 -7.11 8.11
C LEU A 55 -8.03 -6.30 8.55
N LEU A 56 -7.96 -4.97 8.46
CA LEU A 56 -9.06 -4.09 8.84
C LEU A 56 -10.27 -4.29 7.92
N LYS A 57 -10.04 -4.59 6.64
CA LYS A 57 -11.08 -4.94 5.66
C LYS A 57 -11.60 -6.39 5.79
N LEU A 58 -10.87 -7.28 6.46
CA LEU A 58 -11.33 -8.63 6.78
C LEU A 58 -12.12 -8.69 8.10
N ILE A 59 -11.86 -7.75 9.02
CA ILE A 59 -12.53 -7.64 10.32
C ILE A 59 -13.85 -6.87 10.23
N MET A 60 -13.95 -5.87 9.33
CA MET A 60 -15.19 -5.16 9.00
C MET A 60 -15.95 -5.84 7.87
#